data_AF-A0A495ZGC8-F1
#
_entry.id   AF-A0A495ZGC8-F1
#
_cell.length_a   1.000
_cell.length_b   1.000
_cell.length_c   1.000
_cell.angle_alpha   90.00
_cell.angle_beta   90.00
_cell.angle_gamma   90.00
#
_symmetry.space_group_name_H-M   'P 1'
#
loop_
_entity.id
_entity.type
_entity.pdbx_description
1 polymer ?
#
loop_
_entity_poly.entity_id
_entity_poly.type
_entity_poly.pdbx_seq_one_letter_code
_entity_poly.pdbx_strand_id
1 'polypeptide(L)'
;MRSFETMTWGEILGRHHHAVAVNDIIEPAQNRLEQLGHDDQAELISFRLGSTQRIWAIRSGEDAFLLWWDPNHEIYPSSLKHT
;
A
#
# COMPACT_ATOMS: atom_id res chain seq x y z
N MET A 1 -14.54 -6.25 12.05
CA MET A 1 -14.42 -6.12 10.58
C MET A 1 -14.49 -4.64 10.26
N ARG A 2 -13.54 -4.07 9.51
CA ARG A 2 -13.57 -2.64 9.15
C ARG A 2 -14.29 -2.51 7.80
N SER A 3 -15.32 -1.68 7.72
CA SER A 3 -16.11 -1.45 6.51
C SER A 3 -15.54 -0.28 5.71
N PHE A 4 -14.45 -0.52 4.97
CA PHE A 4 -13.82 0.52 4.15
C PHE A 4 -14.74 1.04 3.04
N GLU A 5 -15.67 0.21 2.57
CA GLU A 5 -16.59 0.53 1.49
C GLU A 5 -17.57 1.68 1.81
N THR A 6 -17.72 2.04 3.10
CA THR A 6 -18.58 3.14 3.53
C THR A 6 -17.82 4.42 3.84
N MET A 7 -16.51 4.45 3.60
CA MET A 7 -15.62 5.55 3.96
C MET A 7 -15.06 6.22 2.70
N THR A 8 -14.93 7.54 2.75
CA THR A 8 -14.22 8.32 1.73
C THR A 8 -12.70 8.14 1.88
N TRP A 9 -11.95 8.42 0.81
CA TRP A 9 -10.48 8.43 0.87
C TRP A 9 -9.92 9.36 1.96
N GLY A 10 -10.57 10.50 2.21
CA GLY A 10 -10.17 11.42 3.28
C GLY A 10 -10.34 10.85 4.69
N GLU A 11 -11.27 9.92 4.88
CA GLU A 11 -11.49 9.22 6.15
C GLU A 11 -10.60 7.97 6.30
N ILE A 12 -10.22 7.36 5.17
CA ILE A 12 -9.34 6.20 5.12
C ILE A 12 -7.88 6.60 5.36
N LEU A 13 -7.40 7.62 4.66
CA LEU A 13 -5.99 8.00 4.68
C LEU A 13 -5.61 8.68 6.01
N GLY A 14 -4.45 8.34 6.55
CA GLY A 14 -3.96 8.85 7.83
C GLY A 14 -2.80 8.04 8.40
N ARG A 15 -2.61 8.07 9.72
CA ARG A 15 -1.46 7.46 10.40
C ARG A 15 -1.26 5.95 10.12
N HIS A 16 -2.33 5.24 9.76
CA HIS A 16 -2.30 3.79 9.61
C HIS A 16 -2.46 3.30 8.17
N HIS A 17 -3.12 4.09 7.31
CA HIS A 17 -3.30 3.77 5.90
C HIS A 17 -2.81 4.98 5.11
N HIS A 18 -1.81 4.78 4.26
CA HIS A 18 -1.14 5.91 3.61
C HIS A 18 -0.78 5.55 2.18
N ALA A 19 -0.70 6.60 1.36
CA ALA A 19 -0.06 6.52 0.07
C ALA A 19 1.45 6.44 0.26
N VAL A 20 2.10 5.53 -0.47
CA VAL A 20 3.55 5.32 -0.49
C VAL A 20 4.01 5.50 -1.92
N ALA A 21 5.00 6.34 -2.15
CA ALA A 21 5.57 6.53 -3.48
C ALA A 21 6.18 5.21 -3.97
N VAL A 22 6.01 4.87 -5.26
CA VAL A 22 6.58 3.65 -5.85
C VAL A 22 8.10 3.63 -5.73
N ASN A 23 8.76 4.79 -5.72
CA ASN A 23 10.21 4.87 -5.52
C ASN A 23 10.66 4.52 -4.09
N ASP A 24 9.75 4.51 -3.12
CA ASP A 24 10.05 4.24 -1.70
C ASP A 24 9.85 2.77 -1.32
N ILE A 25 9.16 1.97 -2.14
CA ILE A 25 9.02 0.52 -1.93
C ILE A 25 10.26 -0.22 -2.47
N ILE A 26 10.45 -1.46 -2.03
CA ILE A 26 11.62 -2.26 -2.46
C ILE A 26 11.65 -2.48 -3.98
N GLU A 27 12.87 -2.52 -4.55
CA GLU A 27 13.08 -2.73 -6.00
C GLU A 27 12.34 -3.96 -6.57
N PRO A 28 12.27 -5.13 -5.91
CA PRO A 28 11.48 -6.25 -6.40
C PRO A 28 9.99 -5.94 -6.58
N ALA A 29 9.42 -5.08 -5.73
CA ALA A 29 8.02 -4.67 -5.84
C ALA A 29 7.84 -3.68 -7.00
N GLN A 30 8.79 -2.76 -7.21
CA GLN A 30 8.80 -1.86 -8.37
C GLN A 30 8.85 -2.65 -9.69
N ASN A 31 9.80 -3.59 -9.80
CA ASN A 31 9.93 -4.46 -10.96
C ASN A 31 8.67 -5.31 -11.18
N ARG A 32 7.99 -5.69 -10.09
CA ARG A 32 6.74 -6.44 -10.19
C ARG A 32 5.59 -5.59 -10.73
N LEU A 33 5.53 -4.29 -10.43
CA LEU A 33 4.55 -3.39 -11.03
C LEU A 33 4.74 -3.30 -12.54
N GLU A 34 5.99 -3.12 -12.99
CA GLU A 34 6.32 -3.07 -14.42
C GLU A 34 5.92 -4.37 -15.13
N GLN A 35 6.24 -5.53 -14.55
CA GLN A 35 5.82 -6.83 -15.09
C GLN A 35 4.30 -7.00 -15.18
N LEU A 36 3.55 -6.31 -14.32
CA LEU A 36 2.09 -6.32 -14.31
C LEU A 36 1.50 -5.20 -15.20
N GLY A 37 2.32 -4.34 -15.80
CA GLY A 37 1.88 -3.20 -16.61
C GLY A 37 1.35 -2.02 -15.80
N HIS A 38 1.88 -1.81 -14.60
CA HIS A 38 1.52 -0.73 -13.67
C HIS A 38 2.72 0.17 -13.33
N ASP A 39 3.67 0.29 -14.26
CA ASP A 39 4.85 1.17 -14.17
C ASP A 39 4.52 2.67 -14.23
N ASP A 40 3.29 3.02 -14.62
CA ASP A 40 2.77 4.39 -14.64
C ASP A 40 2.31 4.90 -13.26
N GLN A 41 2.23 4.02 -12.26
CA GLN A 41 1.76 4.37 -10.92
C GLN A 41 2.82 5.17 -10.15
N ALA A 42 2.46 6.36 -9.69
CA ALA A 42 3.34 7.19 -8.86
C ALA A 42 3.35 6.73 -7.38
N GLU A 43 2.22 6.23 -6.89
CA GLU A 43 2.02 5.82 -5.51
C GLU A 43 1.11 4.59 -5.41
N LEU A 44 1.25 3.85 -4.31
CA LEU A 44 0.36 2.77 -3.91
C LEU A 44 -0.25 3.06 -2.54
N ILE A 45 -1.44 2.52 -2.29
CA ILE A 45 -2.09 2.58 -0.97
C ILE A 45 -1.69 1.37 -0.14
N SER A 46 -1.17 1.61 1.06
CA SER A 46 -0.90 0.57 2.06
C SER A 46 -2.00 0.57 3.12
N PHE A 47 -2.83 -0.47 3.12
CA PHE A 47 -3.89 -0.68 4.11
C PHE A 47 -3.40 -1.54 5.29
N ARG A 48 -3.34 -0.96 6.48
CA ARG A 48 -2.98 -1.67 7.71
C ARG A 48 -4.16 -2.44 8.29
N LEU A 49 -4.10 -3.76 8.19
CA LEU A 49 -5.10 -4.66 8.78
C LEU A 49 -4.79 -5.07 10.23
N GLY A 50 -3.51 -5.09 10.59
CA GLY A 50 -3.05 -5.56 11.90
C GLY A 50 -1.70 -4.98 12.29
N SER A 51 -0.85 -5.76 12.96
CA SER A 51 0.52 -5.39 13.31
C SER A 51 1.34 -5.05 12.04
N THR A 52 1.91 -6.06 11.40
CA THR A 52 2.73 -5.97 10.19
C THR A 52 1.91 -6.16 8.91
N GLN A 53 0.78 -6.84 9.01
CA GLN A 53 -0.09 -7.17 7.90
C GLN A 53 -0.61 -5.95 7.13
N ARG A 54 -0.30 -5.91 5.82
CA ARG A 54 -0.76 -4.90 4.86
C ARG A 54 -1.44 -5.53 3.66
N ILE A 55 -2.48 -4.88 3.16
CA ILE A 55 -2.92 -5.04 1.77
C ILE A 55 -2.42 -3.83 1.00
N TRP A 56 -1.83 -4.07 -0.16
CA TRP A 56 -1.41 -3.04 -1.10
C TRP A 56 -2.45 -2.91 -2.20
N ALA A 57 -2.74 -1.69 -2.61
CA ALA A 57 -3.70 -1.43 -3.68
C ALA A 57 -3.28 -0.25 -4.56
N ILE A 58 -3.77 -0.26 -5.79
CA ILE A 58 -3.76 0.89 -6.69
C ILE A 58 -5.06 1.66 -6.48
N ARG A 59 -4.96 2.98 -6.32
CA ARG A 59 -6.13 3.86 -6.26
C ARG A 59 -6.42 4.38 -7.67
N SER A 60 -7.67 4.22 -8.12
CA SER A 60 -8.15 4.82 -9.37
C SER A 60 -9.48 5.52 -9.12
N GLY A 61 -9.45 6.84 -8.99
CA GLY A 61 -10.61 7.61 -8.55
C GLY A 61 -11.06 7.19 -7.14
N GLU A 62 -12.29 6.71 -7.05
CA GLU A 62 -12.90 6.20 -5.80
C GLU A 62 -12.64 4.71 -5.57
N ASP A 63 -12.14 4.00 -6.59
CA ASP A 63 -11.91 2.56 -6.52
C ASP A 63 -10.51 2.22 -6.00
N ALA A 64 -10.43 1.09 -5.29
CA ALA A 64 -9.18 0.48 -4.83
C ALA A 64 -9.00 -0.90 -5.46
N PHE A 65 -7.99 -1.05 -6.32
CA PHE A 65 -7.62 -2.32 -6.94
C PHE A 65 -6.59 -3.03 -6.07
N LEU A 66 -6.99 -4.10 -5.40
CA LEU A 66 -6.09 -4.86 -4.53
C LEU A 66 -5.01 -5.54 -5.35
N LEU A 67 -3.76 -5.34 -4.93
CA LEU A 67 -2.56 -5.76 -5.65
C LEU A 67 -1.84 -6.89 -4.93
N TRP A 68 -1.42 -6.67 -3.68
CA TRP A 68 -0.62 -7.65 -2.93
C TRP A 68 -1.07 -7.80 -1.48
N TRP A 69 -0.86 -9.01 -0.96
CA TRP A 69 -0.89 -9.30 0.46
C TRP A 69 0.53 -9.32 1.01
N ASP A 70 0.80 -8.48 2.00
CA ASP A 70 2.11 -8.33 2.64
C ASP A 70 1.97 -8.57 4.16
N PRO A 71 2.08 -9.83 4.62
CA PRO A 71 1.84 -10.17 6.02
C PRO A 71 2.93 -9.62 6.97
N ASN A 72 4.12 -9.35 6.45
CA ASN A 72 5.33 -9.08 7.23
C ASN A 72 5.86 -7.66 7.08
N HIS A 73 5.20 -6.80 6.30
CA HIS A 73 5.63 -5.44 6.01
C HIS A 73 6.99 -5.40 5.28
N GLU A 74 7.15 -6.27 4.29
CA GLU A 74 8.39 -6.46 3.54
C GLU A 74 8.49 -5.51 2.33
N ILE A 75 7.35 -5.01 1.82
CA ILE A 75 7.32 -4.16 0.63
C ILE A 75 7.80 -2.73 0.92
N TYR A 76 7.52 -2.24 2.14
CA TYR A 76 7.96 -0.93 2.63
C TYR A 76 8.52 -1.06 4.05
N PRO A 77 9.72 -1.63 4.22
CA PRO A 77 10.26 -1.91 5.53
C PRO A 77 10.53 -0.60 6.28
N SER A 78 10.00 -0.48 7.49
CA SER A 78 10.24 0.68 8.34
C SER A 78 11.73 0.76 8.70
N SER A 79 12.37 1.91 8.48
CA SER A 79 13.79 2.13 8.76
C SER A 79 14.15 2.22 10.26
N LEU A 80 13.39 1.59 11.15
CA LEU A 80 13.64 1.62 12.59
C LEU A 80 14.94 0.86 12.93
N LYS A 81 16.05 1.58 12.85
CA LYS A 81 17.28 1.29 13.59
C LYS A 81 17.04 1.77 15.02
N HIS A 82 17.02 0.84 15.98
CA HIS A 82 16.74 1.00 17.41
C HIS A 82 15.27 0.92 17.84
N THR A 83 14.89 -0.27 18.31
CA THR A 83 14.22 -0.44 19.61
C THR A 83 14.96 -1.54 20.36
#